data_AF-A0A7V0V7L9-F1
#
_entry.id   AF-A0A7V0V7L9-F1
#
_cell.length_a   1.000
_cell.length_b   1.000
_cell.length_c   1.000
_cell.angle_alpha   90.00
_cell.angle_beta   90.00
_cell.angle_gamma   90.00
#
_symmetry.space_group_name_H-M   'P 1'
#
loop_
_entity.id
_entity.type
_entity.pdbx_description
1 polymer ?
#
loop_
_entity_poly.entity_id
_entity_poly.type
_entity_poly.pdbx_seq_one_letter_code
_entity_poly.pdbx_strand_id
1 'polypeptide(L)'
;RLRTLKYPKAIIEDVTKLIYLHMRVYTYRMGWTDRAVRKYIRDAGTLRDKLNALIRADCTTKNPRKMRQSLQVFDELEERIIRLEEAEEAAKIRPPINGHEVMEYLGIGPGPLVGEALHLLLDAKLEGEIETKEDAYALLDKWAKEKGLR
;
A
#
# COMPACT_ATOMS: atom_id res chain seq x y z
N ARG A 1 -16.84 31.40 -10.42
CA ARG A 1 -15.69 32.23 -10.84
C ARG A 1 -14.81 31.54 -11.89
N LEU A 2 -14.27 30.33 -11.66
CA LEU A 2 -13.43 29.64 -12.66
C LEU A 2 -14.13 29.37 -14.02
N ARG A 3 -15.44 29.05 -13.99
CA ARG A 3 -16.25 28.92 -15.22
C ARG A 3 -16.32 30.22 -16.02
N THR A 4 -16.49 31.36 -15.34
CA THR A 4 -16.50 32.69 -15.95
C THR A 4 -15.14 33.05 -16.57
N LEU A 5 -14.06 32.58 -15.94
CA LEU A 5 -12.69 32.70 -16.45
C LEU A 5 -12.35 31.67 -17.56
N LYS A 6 -13.32 30.87 -18.01
CA LYS A 6 -13.20 29.90 -19.11
C LYS A 6 -12.13 28.82 -18.90
N TYR A 7 -11.82 28.43 -17.66
CA TYR A 7 -10.93 27.29 -17.41
C TYR A 7 -11.55 25.96 -17.91
N PRO A 8 -10.72 25.01 -18.38
CA PRO A 8 -11.17 23.66 -18.71
C PRO A 8 -11.92 22.99 -17.57
N LYS A 9 -12.94 22.19 -17.90
CA LYS A 9 -13.79 21.50 -16.91
C LYS A 9 -12.98 20.64 -15.95
N ALA A 10 -12.00 19.88 -16.45
CA ALA A 10 -11.13 19.03 -15.64
C ALA A 10 -10.37 19.83 -14.56
N ILE A 11 -9.86 21.02 -14.90
CA ILE A 11 -9.18 21.89 -13.92
C ILE A 11 -10.15 22.33 -12.82
N ILE A 12 -11.38 22.69 -13.19
CA ILE A 12 -12.40 23.12 -12.22
C ILE A 12 -12.76 21.95 -11.28
N GLU A 13 -12.89 20.74 -11.81
CA GLU A 13 -13.15 19.53 -11.01
C GLU A 13 -11.99 19.24 -10.05
N ASP A 14 -10.75 19.29 -10.52
CA ASP A 14 -9.55 19.10 -9.69
C ASP A 14 -9.46 20.12 -8.55
N VAL A 15 -9.63 21.41 -8.86
CA VAL A 15 -9.56 22.48 -7.86
C VAL A 15 -10.69 22.33 -6.85
N THR A 16 -11.91 22.01 -7.30
CA THR A 16 -13.06 21.80 -6.41
C THR A 16 -12.79 20.64 -5.46
N LYS A 17 -12.21 19.55 -5.97
CA LYS A 17 -11.87 18.37 -5.18
C LYS A 17 -10.78 18.67 -4.13
N LEU A 18 -9.74 19.41 -4.51
CA LEU A 18 -8.70 19.86 -3.58
C LEU A 18 -9.29 20.71 -2.45
N ILE A 19 -10.13 21.69 -2.78
CA ILE A 19 -10.82 22.53 -1.80
C ILE A 19 -11.75 21.68 -0.92
N TYR A 20 -12.46 20.70 -1.47
CA TYR A 20 -13.32 19.83 -0.67
C TYR A 20 -12.53 18.99 0.35
N LEU A 21 -11.32 18.54 0.01
CA LEU A 21 -10.55 17.61 0.82
C LEU A 21 -9.56 18.27 1.81
N HIS A 22 -9.05 19.48 1.54
CA HIS A 22 -7.89 20.03 2.26
C HIS A 22 -8.05 20.12 3.78
N MET A 23 -9.25 20.43 4.30
CA MET A 23 -9.46 20.53 5.76
C MET A 23 -9.53 19.19 6.48
N ARG A 24 -9.67 18.08 5.76
CA ARG A 24 -9.95 16.77 6.35
C ARG A 24 -8.82 16.30 7.27
N VAL A 25 -7.58 16.59 6.88
CA VAL A 25 -6.36 16.22 7.61
C VAL A 25 -6.30 16.78 9.04
N TYR A 26 -6.96 17.90 9.33
CA TYR A 26 -6.96 18.47 10.68
C TYR A 26 -7.67 17.57 11.70
N THR A 27 -8.49 16.62 11.23
CA THR A 27 -9.11 15.59 12.07
C THR A 27 -8.21 14.37 12.30
N TYR A 28 -7.01 14.31 11.70
CA TYR A 28 -6.10 13.17 11.84
C TYR A 28 -5.71 12.91 13.30
N ARG A 29 -5.45 13.98 14.07
CA ARG A 29 -5.16 13.92 15.50
C ARG A 29 -6.28 13.31 16.34
N MET A 30 -7.48 13.14 15.79
CA MET A 30 -8.60 12.45 16.46
C MET A 30 -8.48 10.92 16.41
N GLY A 31 -7.38 10.37 15.87
CA GLY A 31 -7.10 8.93 15.91
C GLY A 31 -7.58 8.19 14.67
N TRP A 32 -7.13 8.62 13.48
CA TRP A 32 -7.45 7.91 12.25
C TRP A 32 -6.95 6.46 12.28
N THR A 33 -7.78 5.55 11.78
CA THR A 33 -7.41 4.14 11.52
C THR A 33 -6.72 4.01 10.16
N ASP A 34 -6.04 2.88 9.90
CA ASP A 34 -5.44 2.64 8.58
C ASP A 34 -6.50 2.63 7.48
N ARG A 35 -7.73 2.19 7.78
CA ARG A 35 -8.87 2.31 6.86
C ARG A 35 -9.18 3.77 6.51
N ALA A 36 -9.11 4.67 7.48
CA ALA A 36 -9.32 6.09 7.24
C ALA A 36 -8.18 6.71 6.41
N VAL A 37 -6.93 6.30 6.67
CA VAL A 37 -5.76 6.70 5.87
C VAL A 37 -5.89 6.22 4.43
N ARG A 38 -6.20 4.94 4.19
CA ARG A 38 -6.47 4.41 2.84
C ARG A 38 -7.61 5.15 2.13
N LYS A 39 -8.68 5.47 2.87
CA LYS A 39 -9.78 6.27 2.33
C LYS A 39 -9.30 7.67 1.92
N TYR A 40 -8.45 8.32 2.71
CA TYR A 40 -7.87 9.62 2.33
C TYR A 40 -7.05 9.53 1.04
N ILE A 41 -6.15 8.54 0.93
CA ILE A 41 -5.34 8.31 -0.28
C ILE A 41 -6.24 8.09 -1.50
N ARG A 42 -7.20 7.17 -1.39
CA ARG A 42 -8.13 6.84 -2.49
C ARG A 42 -8.99 8.03 -2.89
N ASP A 43 -9.53 8.75 -1.92
CA ASP A 43 -10.39 9.90 -2.18
C ASP A 43 -9.56 11.01 -2.87
N ALA A 44 -8.30 11.22 -2.51
CA ALA A 44 -7.40 12.15 -3.20
C ALA A 44 -7.04 11.68 -4.62
N GLY A 45 -6.72 10.39 -4.78
CA GLY A 45 -6.33 9.78 -6.05
C GLY A 45 -5.08 10.46 -6.64
N THR A 46 -5.11 10.74 -7.94
CA THR A 46 -4.01 11.42 -8.68
C THR A 46 -3.71 12.83 -8.18
N LEU A 47 -4.57 13.42 -7.34
CA LEU A 47 -4.38 14.75 -6.76
C LEU A 47 -3.69 14.74 -5.40
N ARG A 48 -3.29 13.57 -4.88
CA ARG A 48 -2.67 13.44 -3.54
C ARG A 48 -1.52 14.43 -3.32
N ASP A 49 -0.56 14.51 -4.22
CA ASP A 49 0.61 15.36 -4.03
C ASP A 49 0.23 16.85 -3.99
N LYS A 50 -0.70 17.26 -4.87
CA LYS A 50 -1.26 18.62 -4.87
C LYS A 50 -2.06 18.90 -3.60
N LEU A 51 -2.78 17.91 -3.06
CA LEU A 51 -3.54 18.02 -1.82
C LEU A 51 -2.60 18.23 -0.64
N ASN A 52 -1.56 17.40 -0.51
CA ASN A 52 -0.56 17.53 0.55
C ASN A 52 0.18 18.88 0.48
N ALA A 53 0.54 19.33 -0.73
CA ALA A 53 1.15 20.64 -0.92
C ALA A 53 0.22 21.80 -0.53
N LEU A 54 -1.06 21.74 -0.94
CA LEU A 54 -2.07 22.74 -0.57
C LEU A 54 -2.25 22.83 0.94
N ILE A 55 -2.35 21.68 1.62
CA ILE A 55 -2.49 21.60 3.07
C ILE A 55 -1.29 22.25 3.79
N ARG A 56 -0.05 21.98 3.34
CA ARG A 56 1.15 22.62 3.90
C ARG A 56 1.13 24.13 3.69
N ALA A 57 0.69 24.60 2.51
CA ALA A 57 0.59 26.01 2.19
C ALA A 57 -0.55 26.74 2.94
N ASP A 58 -1.62 26.04 3.30
CA ASP A 58 -2.76 26.58 4.05
C ASP A 58 -2.42 26.87 5.53
N CYS A 59 -1.29 26.36 6.02
CA CYS A 59 -0.79 26.71 7.34
C CYS A 59 -0.30 28.17 7.37
N THR A 60 -1.20 29.09 7.70
CA THR A 60 -0.95 30.55 7.67
C THR A 60 -0.55 31.15 9.04
N THR A 61 -0.41 30.32 10.08
CA THR A 61 -0.13 30.80 11.44
C THR A 61 1.27 31.39 11.57
N LYS A 62 1.37 32.63 12.08
CA LYS A 62 2.65 33.25 12.48
C LYS A 62 3.20 32.70 13.79
N ASN A 63 2.41 31.96 14.57
CA ASN A 63 2.85 31.35 15.83
C ASN A 63 3.74 30.12 15.53
N PRO A 64 5.04 30.14 15.88
CA PRO A 64 5.95 29.04 15.55
C PRO A 64 5.58 27.71 16.20
N ARG A 65 4.98 27.74 17.39
CA ARG A 65 4.55 26.52 18.10
C ARG A 65 3.38 25.85 17.37
N LYS A 66 2.37 26.62 16.97
CA LYS A 66 1.22 26.10 16.21
C LYS A 66 1.62 25.62 14.81
N MET A 67 2.56 26.32 14.17
CA MET A 67 3.16 25.89 12.91
C MET A 67 3.80 24.51 13.06
N ARG A 68 4.72 24.34 14.00
CA ARG A 68 5.39 23.05 14.26
C ARG A 68 4.41 21.93 14.56
N GLN A 69 3.41 22.19 15.40
CA GLN A 69 2.37 21.20 15.68
C GLN A 69 1.59 20.82 14.42
N SER A 70 1.27 21.75 13.54
CA SER A 70 0.55 21.44 12.29
C SER A 70 1.43 20.61 11.35
N LEU A 71 2.68 21.01 11.16
CA LEU A 71 3.65 20.28 10.32
C LEU A 71 3.87 18.85 10.80
N GLN A 72 4.01 18.66 12.11
CA GLN A 72 4.19 17.32 12.69
C GLN A 72 3.01 16.38 12.39
N VAL A 73 1.77 16.88 12.34
CA VAL A 73 0.62 16.06 11.92
C VAL A 73 0.78 15.54 10.50
N PHE A 74 1.27 16.39 9.62
CA PHE A 74 1.44 16.06 8.21
C PHE A 74 2.57 15.06 8.03
N ASP A 75 3.69 15.27 8.71
CA ASP A 75 4.83 14.36 8.67
C ASP A 75 4.42 12.96 9.21
N GLU A 76 3.70 12.89 10.35
CA GLU A 76 3.16 11.64 10.90
C GLU A 76 2.19 10.92 9.95
N LEU A 77 1.34 11.68 9.23
CA LEU A 77 0.43 11.11 8.24
C LEU A 77 1.20 10.58 7.04
N GLU A 78 2.17 11.33 6.51
CA GLU A 78 2.98 10.91 5.36
C GLU A 78 3.79 9.65 5.67
N GLU A 79 4.45 9.58 6.84
CA GLU A 79 5.14 8.38 7.30
C GLU A 79 4.19 7.17 7.41
N ARG A 80 2.97 7.38 7.90
CA ARG A 80 1.99 6.30 8.01
C ARG A 80 1.48 5.85 6.64
N ILE A 81 1.33 6.76 5.68
CA ILE A 81 0.98 6.38 4.31
C ILE A 81 2.09 5.54 3.69
N ILE A 82 3.36 5.97 3.79
CA ILE A 82 4.51 5.22 3.28
C ILE A 82 4.52 3.79 3.83
N ARG A 83 4.40 3.64 5.15
CA ARG A 83 4.36 2.30 5.78
C ARG A 83 3.22 1.42 5.27
N LEU A 84 2.03 2.00 5.03
CA LEU A 84 0.91 1.25 4.50
C LEU A 84 1.12 0.84 3.04
N GLU A 85 1.70 1.73 2.22
CA GLU A 85 2.02 1.44 0.83
C GLU A 85 3.11 0.36 0.71
N GLU A 86 4.15 0.42 1.55
CA GLU A 86 5.20 -0.61 1.64
C GLU A 86 4.63 -1.97 2.06
N ALA A 87 3.76 -1.99 3.08
CA ALA A 87 3.11 -3.22 3.52
C ALA A 87 2.18 -3.80 2.44
N GLU A 88 1.48 -2.94 1.69
CA GLU A 88 0.62 -3.35 0.59
C GLU A 88 1.44 -3.87 -0.61
N GLU A 89 2.58 -3.26 -0.91
CA GLU A 89 3.48 -3.73 -1.97
C GLU A 89 4.11 -5.08 -1.59
N ALA A 90 4.59 -5.22 -0.35
CA ALA A 90 5.07 -6.49 0.17
C ALA A 90 3.98 -7.58 0.11
N ALA A 91 2.72 -7.24 0.42
CA ALA A 91 1.59 -8.17 0.34
C ALA A 91 1.19 -8.57 -1.10
N LYS A 92 1.63 -7.82 -2.13
CA LYS A 92 1.44 -8.22 -3.54
C LYS A 92 2.46 -9.26 -3.98
N ILE A 93 3.59 -9.36 -3.30
CA ILE A 93 4.60 -10.38 -3.59
C ILE A 93 3.97 -11.74 -3.32
N ARG A 94 3.97 -12.59 -4.35
CA ARG A 94 3.37 -13.91 -4.32
C ARG A 94 4.33 -14.90 -4.97
N PRO A 95 4.35 -16.14 -4.50
CA PRO A 95 5.10 -17.19 -5.18
C PRO A 95 4.57 -17.41 -6.62
N PRO A 96 5.41 -17.90 -7.55
CA PRO A 96 5.02 -18.15 -8.94
C PRO A 96 3.90 -19.18 -9.14
N ILE A 97 3.65 -20.01 -8.13
CA ILE A 97 2.61 -21.04 -8.11
C ILE A 97 1.73 -20.90 -6.87
N ASN A 98 0.47 -21.30 -7.00
CA ASN A 98 -0.52 -21.21 -5.91
C ASN A 98 -0.73 -22.57 -5.22
N GLY A 99 -1.52 -22.58 -4.13
CA GLY A 99 -1.72 -23.79 -3.32
C GLY A 99 -2.32 -24.99 -4.07
N HIS A 100 -3.13 -24.75 -5.11
CA HIS A 100 -3.65 -25.83 -5.96
C HIS A 100 -2.52 -26.51 -6.74
N GLU A 101 -1.64 -25.71 -7.34
CA GLU A 101 -0.50 -26.21 -8.09
C GLU A 101 0.49 -26.96 -7.18
N VAL A 102 0.68 -26.50 -5.93
CA VAL A 102 1.46 -27.21 -4.91
C VAL A 102 0.86 -28.59 -4.63
N MET A 103 -0.45 -28.66 -4.39
CA MET A 103 -1.16 -29.91 -4.11
C MET A 103 -1.06 -30.89 -5.28
N GLU A 104 -1.29 -30.42 -6.51
CA GLU A 104 -1.17 -31.25 -7.72
C GLU A 104 0.26 -31.76 -7.94
N TYR A 105 1.25 -30.89 -7.77
CA TYR A 105 2.65 -31.23 -8.04
C TYR A 105 3.20 -32.26 -7.03
N LEU A 106 2.88 -32.08 -5.74
CA LEU A 106 3.35 -32.94 -4.66
C LEU A 106 2.43 -34.15 -4.40
N GLY A 107 1.22 -34.16 -4.95
CA GLY A 107 0.23 -35.21 -4.70
C GLY A 107 -0.30 -35.21 -3.25
N ILE A 108 -0.30 -34.05 -2.60
CA ILE A 108 -0.75 -33.89 -1.20
C ILE A 108 -2.14 -33.26 -1.14
N GLY A 109 -2.92 -33.64 -0.12
CA GLY A 109 -4.22 -33.03 0.17
C GLY A 109 -4.09 -31.65 0.84
N PRO A 110 -5.21 -30.90 0.95
CA PRO A 110 -5.22 -29.63 1.66
C PRO A 110 -4.85 -29.82 3.13
N GLY A 111 -3.89 -29.04 3.63
CA GLY A 111 -3.43 -29.14 5.00
C GLY A 111 -2.20 -28.28 5.32
N PRO A 112 -1.63 -28.43 6.54
CA PRO A 112 -0.48 -27.64 7.00
C PRO A 112 0.73 -27.69 6.06
N LEU A 113 0.99 -28.85 5.44
CA LEU A 113 2.09 -29.03 4.48
C LEU A 113 1.98 -28.11 3.26
N VAL A 114 0.77 -27.84 2.77
CA VAL A 114 0.55 -26.89 1.66
C VAL A 114 0.90 -25.47 2.11
N GLY A 115 0.53 -25.11 3.34
CA GLY A 115 0.89 -23.82 3.94
C GLY A 115 2.40 -23.68 4.10
N GLU A 116 3.09 -24.69 4.63
CA GLU A 116 4.56 -24.72 4.76
C GLU A 116 5.25 -24.55 3.40
N ALA A 117 4.77 -25.28 2.38
CA ALA A 117 5.31 -25.18 1.02
C ALA A 117 5.08 -23.79 0.41
N LEU A 118 3.92 -23.18 0.60
CA LEU A 118 3.64 -21.81 0.13
C LEU A 118 4.49 -20.77 0.87
N HIS A 119 4.75 -20.97 2.16
CA HIS A 119 5.65 -20.10 2.93
C HIS A 119 7.09 -20.18 2.40
N LEU A 120 7.62 -21.39 2.20
CA LEU A 120 8.93 -21.59 1.60
C LEU A 120 9.06 -20.87 0.25
N LEU A 121 8.06 -21.03 -0.63
CA LEU A 121 8.08 -20.39 -1.94
C LEU A 121 7.97 -18.87 -1.86
N LEU A 122 7.23 -18.34 -0.89
CA LEU A 122 7.14 -16.90 -0.67
C LEU A 122 8.48 -16.34 -0.18
N ASP A 123 9.13 -17.01 0.77
CA ASP A 123 10.43 -16.59 1.31
C ASP A 123 11.50 -16.63 0.20
N ALA A 124 11.58 -17.71 -0.57
CA ALA A 124 12.48 -17.82 -1.71
C ALA A 124 12.21 -16.76 -2.80
N LYS A 125 10.94 -16.37 -3.00
CA LYS A 125 10.58 -15.28 -3.92
C LYS A 125 11.04 -13.92 -3.39
N LEU A 126 10.94 -13.68 -2.09
CA LEU A 126 11.40 -12.45 -1.44
C LEU A 126 12.93 -12.32 -1.46
N GLU A 127 13.64 -13.44 -1.34
CA GLU A 127 15.11 -13.51 -1.45
C GLU A 127 15.61 -13.47 -2.90
N GLY A 128 14.71 -13.58 -3.89
CA GLY A 128 15.04 -13.58 -5.31
C GLY A 128 15.61 -14.90 -5.82
N GLU A 129 15.47 -15.99 -5.06
CA GLU A 129 15.95 -17.32 -5.44
C GLU A 129 15.08 -17.98 -6.51
N ILE A 130 13.79 -17.63 -6.56
CA ILE A 130 12.84 -18.16 -7.54
C ILE A 130 12.10 -17.02 -8.25
N GLU A 131 12.00 -17.11 -9.58
CA GLU A 131 11.21 -16.16 -10.38
C GLU A 131 10.10 -16.86 -11.15
N THR A 132 10.40 -18.06 -11.65
CA THR A 132 9.54 -18.82 -12.56
C THR A 132 8.84 -19.99 -11.85
N LYS A 133 7.89 -20.62 -12.54
CA LYS A 133 7.23 -21.82 -12.00
C LYS A 133 8.20 -23.00 -11.93
N GLU A 134 9.12 -23.08 -12.87
CA GLU A 134 10.16 -24.10 -12.94
C GLU A 134 11.08 -24.04 -11.71
N ASP A 135 11.49 -22.83 -11.32
CA ASP A 135 12.28 -22.62 -10.09
C ASP A 135 11.50 -23.05 -8.84
N ALA A 136 10.21 -22.70 -8.79
CA ALA A 136 9.32 -23.06 -7.69
C ALA A 136 9.17 -24.58 -7.55
N TYR A 137 8.95 -25.30 -8.65
CA TYR A 137 8.87 -26.76 -8.64
C TYR A 137 10.19 -27.42 -8.25
N ALA A 138 11.32 -26.92 -8.74
CA ALA A 138 12.64 -27.42 -8.38
C ALA A 138 12.94 -27.24 -6.88
N LEU A 139 12.52 -26.11 -6.30
CA LEU A 139 12.62 -25.88 -4.86
C LEU A 139 11.69 -26.81 -4.07
N LEU A 140 10.45 -27.01 -4.53
CA LEU A 140 9.53 -27.96 -3.91
C LEU A 140 10.06 -29.40 -3.92
N ASP A 141 10.73 -29.83 -4.98
CA ASP A 141 11.32 -31.18 -5.04
C ASP A 141 12.43 -31.37 -4.01
N LYS A 142 13.27 -30.34 -3.78
CA LYS A 142 14.30 -30.39 -2.75
C LYS A 142 13.67 -30.48 -1.36
N TRP A 143 12.70 -29.61 -1.08
CA TRP A 143 11.99 -29.58 0.19
C TRP A 143 11.20 -30.87 0.47
N ALA A 144 10.54 -31.42 -0.55
CA ALA A 144 9.77 -32.67 -0.42
C ALA A 144 10.66 -33.87 -0.06
N LYS A 145 11.87 -33.94 -0.63
CA LYS A 145 12.86 -34.97 -0.27
C LYS A 145 13.32 -34.85 1.19
N GLU A 146 13.59 -33.63 1.65
CA GLU A 146 13.96 -33.37 3.04
C GLU A 146 12.84 -33.74 4.02
N LYS A 147 11.58 -33.56 3.61
CA LYS A 147 10.39 -33.93 4.39
C LYS A 147 10.02 -35.43 4.29
N GLY A 148 10.67 -36.20 3.42
CA GLY A 148 10.35 -37.61 3.18
C GLY A 148 9.02 -37.82 2.44
N LEU A 149 8.56 -36.83 1.68
CA LEU A 149 7.34 -36.90 0.86
C LEU A 149 7.61 -37.53 -0.53
N ARG A 150 8.87 -37.54 -0.97
CA ARG A 150 9.37 -38.14 -2.22
C ARG A 150 10.80 -38.64 -2.07
#